data_AF-A0A1I8AAR2-F1
#
_entry.id   AF-A0A1I8AAR2-F1
#
_cell.length_a   1.000
_cell.length_b   1.000
_cell.length_c   1.000
_cell.angle_alpha   90.00
_cell.angle_beta   90.00
_cell.angle_gamma   90.00
#
_symmetry.space_group_name_H-M   'P 1'
#
loop_
_entity.id
_entity.type
_entity.pdbx_description
1 polymer ?
#
loop_
_entity_poly.entity_id
_entity_poly.type
_entity_poly.pdbx_seq_one_letter_code
_entity_poly.pdbx_strand_id
1 'polypeptide(L)'
;KLWIMDFVPVAFVDALCATLDKEDLKDLQEIGRPWSRTAKTHYSRRREFEVSIDTNHDGTEVGVKICDYSDSDVVVRYSSLSKYDRIGRIFISTYFYNHKYADLPEKMSMERFRKKVLPVLISLTADYYLCSNASGRNTENLTDTIFSSLHAPPFSIKTRYAGGKCVEFIEEQVALGRLEHLELHGTEWPDSMEASLKSFLRSPNFISLDLRGANLRVDLEMLDCIVQRFLKGDFRKGMRLEGEPADGEVQEMSRILRSGDTPSLGRLPEPFTIFYFLCTDNGVRSRRLRGLSVRNTEERGSGNSPEDTSTVATHYIRRREFEVSLHVNPEETEVGIGVFQYGRLTYENVSSLSKYVRIRWIWVGSSNYAVLPDKMPLERFKTKVLPVLNSLADAYDLDISSRRFQNLSDTLFSSLRGRALKIKTRYREGKCVEFIERQIKIGHLNELELLGQKWPESIKSTLKSFLKSPNFMKLDLRATNLRVDSDMLRCIVKCFLKGVFRKGTRLLGKPSDEMKALHRALLSGDTLPWLGRFLQKRATILKQSNSDFVGIYWTRPGSESLHAWISSSQPVTVYRLYDGVQSFDV
;
A
#
# COMPACT_ATOMS: atom_id res chain seq x y z
N LYS A 1 -5.70 33.34 38.28
CA LYS A 1 -4.94 34.15 37.29
C LYS A 1 -4.41 33.20 36.22
N LEU A 2 -5.20 32.95 35.16
CA LEU A 2 -4.65 32.33 33.95
C LEU A 2 -3.75 33.40 33.31
N TRP A 3 -2.48 33.05 33.08
CA TRP A 3 -1.59 33.87 32.28
C TRP A 3 -2.14 33.90 30.86
N ILE A 4 -2.79 34.99 30.48
CA ILE A 4 -3.10 35.24 29.08
C ILE A 4 -1.75 35.55 28.43
N MET A 5 -1.24 34.63 27.60
CA MET A 5 -0.11 34.92 26.73
C MET A 5 -0.59 35.89 25.64
N ASP A 6 -0.77 37.16 26.01
CA ASP A 6 -1.42 38.15 25.17
C ASP A 6 -0.66 38.48 23.88
N PHE A 7 0.60 38.05 23.73
CA PHE A 7 1.37 38.31 22.52
C PHE A 7 2.38 37.20 22.19
N VAL A 8 2.09 36.41 21.16
CA VAL A 8 3.09 35.60 20.46
C VAL A 8 3.65 36.45 19.32
N PRO A 9 4.97 36.69 19.24
CA PRO A 9 5.55 37.49 18.16
C PRO A 9 5.18 36.93 16.78
N VAL A 10 4.78 37.79 15.84
CA VAL A 10 4.38 37.37 14.48
C VAL A 10 5.49 36.59 13.78
N ALA A 11 6.76 36.97 14.00
CA ALA A 11 7.91 36.25 13.46
C ALA A 11 8.02 34.80 13.96
N PHE A 12 7.66 34.55 15.22
CA PHE A 12 7.60 33.19 15.76
C PHE A 12 6.49 32.38 15.09
N VAL A 13 5.31 32.97 14.92
CA VAL A 13 4.18 32.30 14.24
C VAL A 13 4.51 32.00 12.77
N ASP A 14 5.12 32.95 12.04
CA ASP A 14 5.59 32.75 10.64
C ASP A 14 6.64 31.63 10.58
N ALA A 15 7.61 31.61 11.49
CA ALA A 15 8.64 30.57 11.55
C ALA A 15 8.06 29.18 11.87
N LEU A 16 7.12 29.09 12.83
CA LEU A 16 6.45 27.83 13.15
C LEU A 16 5.60 27.36 11.96
N CYS A 17 4.77 28.24 11.40
CA CYS A 17 3.97 27.90 10.22
C CYS A 17 4.83 27.55 9.01
N ALA A 18 6.06 28.07 8.94
CA ALA A 18 7.02 27.62 7.95
C ALA A 18 7.32 26.13 8.14
N THR A 19 7.61 25.65 9.35
CA THR A 19 8.06 24.27 9.61
C THR A 19 6.95 23.22 9.61
N LEU A 20 5.69 23.61 9.82
CA LEU A 20 4.55 22.68 9.85
C LEU A 20 4.21 22.13 8.46
N ASP A 21 3.76 20.87 8.46
CA ASP A 21 3.17 20.24 7.28
C ASP A 21 1.80 20.86 6.94
N LYS A 22 1.19 20.41 5.84
CA LYS A 22 -0.02 21.03 5.33
C LYS A 22 -1.24 20.71 6.20
N GLU A 23 -1.27 19.54 6.80
CA GLU A 23 -2.30 19.02 7.69
C GLU A 23 -2.30 19.79 9.02
N ASP A 24 -1.15 19.93 9.66
CA ASP A 24 -0.96 20.75 10.87
C ASP A 24 -1.34 22.22 10.62
N LEU A 25 -0.99 22.76 9.44
CA LEU A 25 -1.39 24.10 9.05
C LEU A 25 -2.91 24.24 8.87
N LYS A 26 -3.61 23.17 8.53
CA LYS A 26 -5.08 23.14 8.45
C LYS A 26 -5.67 23.15 9.85
N ASP A 27 -5.18 22.31 10.75
CA ASP A 27 -5.65 22.24 12.13
C ASP A 27 -5.38 23.56 12.87
N LEU A 28 -4.21 24.15 12.64
CA LEU A 28 -3.84 25.45 13.20
C LEU A 28 -4.74 26.60 12.72
N GLN A 29 -5.41 26.46 11.56
CA GLN A 29 -6.43 27.43 11.13
C GLN A 29 -7.68 27.42 12.01
N GLU A 30 -8.00 26.28 12.62
CA GLU A 30 -9.20 26.07 13.43
C GLU A 30 -9.04 26.61 14.86
N ILE A 31 -7.81 26.73 15.36
CA ILE A 31 -7.49 27.18 16.73
C ILE A 31 -7.81 28.69 16.95
N GLY A 32 -8.04 29.47 15.89
CA GLY A 32 -8.44 30.89 15.96
C GLY A 32 -7.29 31.89 15.91
N ARG A 33 -7.53 33.15 16.29
CA ARG A 33 -6.51 34.22 16.26
C ARG A 33 -5.51 34.06 17.43
N PRO A 34 -4.20 34.33 17.25
CA PRO A 34 -3.54 34.92 16.06
C PRO A 34 -3.11 33.91 14.97
N TRP A 35 -3.17 32.61 15.25
CA TRP A 35 -2.64 31.53 14.41
C TRP A 35 -3.33 31.44 13.03
N SER A 36 -4.65 31.59 13.00
CA SER A 36 -5.49 31.37 11.83
C SER A 36 -5.06 32.11 10.57
N ARG A 37 -4.64 33.39 10.68
CA ARG A 37 -4.31 34.19 9.49
C ARG A 37 -2.97 33.77 8.86
N THR A 38 -1.95 33.55 9.69
CA THR A 38 -0.62 33.15 9.22
C THR A 38 -0.67 31.71 8.71
N ALA A 39 -1.32 30.80 9.46
CA ALA A 39 -1.52 29.42 9.05
C ALA A 39 -2.29 29.31 7.72
N LYS A 40 -3.38 30.07 7.55
CA LYS A 40 -4.13 30.13 6.28
C LYS A 40 -3.26 30.61 5.11
N THR A 41 -2.40 31.60 5.37
CA THR A 41 -1.48 32.14 4.34
C THR A 41 -0.48 31.08 3.93
N HIS A 42 0.14 30.40 4.89
CA HIS A 42 1.07 29.31 4.64
C HIS A 42 0.37 28.15 3.91
N TYR A 43 -0.76 27.67 4.42
CA TYR A 43 -1.52 26.57 3.83
C TYR A 43 -1.93 26.81 2.37
N SER A 44 -2.46 28.01 2.07
CA SER A 44 -2.91 28.36 0.72
C SER A 44 -1.78 28.55 -0.28
N ARG A 45 -0.58 28.92 0.20
CA ARG A 45 0.61 29.12 -0.63
C ARG A 45 1.56 27.93 -0.63
N ARG A 46 1.38 26.95 0.27
CA ARG A 46 2.24 25.78 0.41
C ARG A 46 2.11 24.89 -0.82
N ARG A 47 3.22 24.79 -1.55
CA ARG A 47 3.47 23.77 -2.57
C ARG A 47 4.55 22.84 -2.06
N GLU A 48 4.40 21.56 -2.37
CA GLU A 48 5.38 20.52 -2.03
C GLU A 48 5.99 19.98 -3.30
N PHE A 49 7.31 19.90 -3.30
CA PHE A 49 8.09 19.52 -4.45
C PHE A 49 8.94 18.29 -4.18
N GLU A 50 9.15 17.56 -5.27
CA GLU A 50 10.14 16.51 -5.40
C GLU A 50 11.32 17.06 -6.21
N VAL A 51 12.54 16.82 -5.73
CA VAL A 51 13.77 17.25 -6.39
C VAL A 51 14.55 16.02 -6.82
N SER A 52 14.82 15.89 -8.12
CA SER A 52 15.74 14.90 -8.68
C SER A 52 17.05 15.58 -9.07
N ILE A 53 18.16 15.04 -8.58
CA ILE A 53 19.52 15.54 -8.80
C ILE A 53 20.37 14.41 -9.35
N ASP A 54 21.07 14.64 -10.45
CA ASP A 54 21.98 13.66 -11.05
C ASP A 54 23.22 14.36 -11.60
N THR A 55 24.31 13.62 -11.79
CA THR A 55 25.52 14.13 -12.43
C THR A 55 25.65 13.63 -13.86
N ASN A 56 26.37 14.37 -14.69
CA ASN A 56 26.85 13.82 -15.96
C ASN A 56 27.90 12.72 -15.70
N HIS A 57 28.36 12.08 -16.78
CA HIS A 57 29.29 10.95 -16.68
C HIS A 57 30.62 11.33 -16.01
N ASP A 58 31.14 12.55 -16.19
CA ASP A 58 32.42 12.97 -15.60
C ASP A 58 32.30 13.59 -14.19
N GLY A 59 31.07 13.77 -13.69
CA GLY A 59 30.81 14.39 -12.39
C GLY A 59 31.06 15.91 -12.33
N THR A 60 31.28 16.57 -13.47
CA THR A 60 31.56 18.02 -13.52
C THR A 60 30.29 18.88 -13.55
N GLU A 61 29.20 18.33 -14.09
CA GLU A 61 27.91 18.99 -14.18
C GLU A 61 26.84 18.24 -13.36
N VAL A 62 25.92 19.02 -12.82
CA VAL A 62 24.76 18.57 -12.06
C VAL A 62 23.50 18.98 -12.81
N GLY A 63 22.63 18.01 -13.06
CA GLY A 63 21.28 18.20 -13.56
C GLY A 63 20.30 18.26 -12.38
N VAL A 64 19.37 19.20 -12.42
CA VAL A 64 18.33 19.37 -11.41
C VAL A 64 16.97 19.39 -12.10
N LYS A 65 16.02 18.61 -11.58
CA LYS A 65 14.60 18.64 -11.94
C LYS A 65 13.79 18.81 -10.66
N ILE A 66 12.91 19.81 -10.64
CA ILE A 66 11.98 20.04 -9.53
C ILE A 66 10.57 19.87 -10.08
N CYS A 67 9.80 18.97 -9.47
CA CYS A 67 8.45 18.61 -9.91
C CYS A 67 7.45 18.77 -8.78
N ASP A 68 6.23 19.18 -9.12
CA ASP A 68 5.12 19.21 -8.17
C ASP A 68 4.81 17.80 -7.69
N TYR A 69 4.63 17.63 -6.38
CA TYR A 69 4.30 16.34 -5.79
C TYR A 69 3.02 15.70 -6.36
N SER A 70 2.06 16.54 -6.78
CA SER A 70 0.80 16.11 -7.38
C SER A 70 0.86 15.85 -8.88
N ASP A 71 1.88 16.39 -9.56
CA ASP A 71 2.06 16.29 -11.01
C ASP A 71 3.55 16.26 -11.39
N SER A 72 4.07 15.04 -11.58
CA SER A 72 5.48 14.80 -11.92
C SER A 72 5.91 15.34 -13.28
N ASP A 73 4.96 15.73 -14.14
CA ASP A 73 5.24 16.25 -15.48
C ASP A 73 5.44 17.78 -15.46
N VAL A 74 4.96 18.47 -14.43
CA VAL A 74 5.14 19.91 -14.27
C VAL A 74 6.51 20.21 -13.68
N VAL A 75 7.44 20.57 -14.56
CA VAL A 75 8.78 21.03 -14.17
C VAL A 75 8.74 22.49 -13.72
N VAL A 76 9.27 22.75 -12.52
CA VAL A 76 9.37 24.07 -11.91
C VAL A 76 10.84 24.49 -11.85
N ARG A 77 11.13 25.75 -12.20
CA ARG A 77 12.49 26.29 -12.08
C ARG A 77 12.81 26.61 -10.63
N TYR A 78 14.02 26.32 -10.14
CA TYR A 78 14.37 26.61 -8.74
C TYR A 78 14.26 28.10 -8.40
N SER A 79 14.45 28.99 -9.39
CA SER A 79 14.30 30.45 -9.22
C SER A 79 12.85 30.89 -8.97
N SER A 80 11.87 30.01 -9.17
CA SER A 80 10.45 30.28 -8.89
C SER A 80 9.98 29.72 -7.54
N LEU A 81 10.89 29.12 -6.78
CA LEU A 81 10.63 28.71 -5.41
C LEU A 81 10.60 29.95 -4.50
N SER A 82 9.75 29.87 -3.49
CA SER A 82 9.44 30.90 -2.52
C SER A 82 9.61 30.33 -1.12
N LYS A 83 9.62 31.20 -0.10
CA LYS A 83 9.70 30.79 1.31
C LYS A 83 8.53 29.91 1.79
N TYR A 84 7.43 29.85 1.02
CA TYR A 84 6.27 29.02 1.36
C TYR A 84 6.39 27.60 0.81
N ASP A 85 7.31 27.36 -0.12
CA ASP A 85 7.49 26.06 -0.73
C ASP A 85 8.22 25.09 0.20
N ARG A 86 8.04 23.80 -0.03
CA ARG A 86 8.69 22.72 0.71
C ARG A 86 9.27 21.71 -0.24
N ILE A 87 10.46 21.22 0.07
CA ILE A 87 11.03 20.05 -0.57
C ILE A 87 10.74 18.87 0.34
N GLY A 88 9.74 18.09 -0.03
CA GLY A 88 9.35 16.89 0.73
C GLY A 88 10.14 15.65 0.31
N ARG A 89 10.74 15.65 -0.88
CA ARG A 89 11.52 14.53 -1.40
C ARG A 89 12.76 14.97 -2.16
N ILE A 90 13.88 14.31 -1.88
CA ILE A 90 15.14 14.47 -2.61
C ILE A 90 15.57 13.12 -3.14
N PHE A 91 15.78 13.05 -4.45
CA PHE A 91 16.31 11.89 -5.15
C PHE A 91 17.67 12.21 -5.75
N ILE A 92 18.68 11.40 -5.41
CA ILE A 92 20.04 11.51 -5.93
C ILE A 92 20.32 10.29 -6.82
N SER A 93 20.66 10.55 -8.09
CA SER A 93 20.94 9.55 -9.12
C SER A 93 19.79 8.54 -9.32
N THR A 94 18.76 8.95 -10.06
CA THR A 94 17.51 8.20 -10.20
C THR A 94 17.58 7.09 -11.24
N TYR A 95 18.05 5.90 -10.85
CA TYR A 95 17.88 4.72 -11.71
C TYR A 95 16.40 4.28 -11.84
N PHE A 96 15.55 4.64 -10.88
CA PHE A 96 14.18 4.09 -10.77
C PHE A 96 13.13 4.72 -11.71
N TYR A 97 13.36 5.93 -12.23
CA TYR A 97 12.32 6.68 -12.95
C TYR A 97 12.56 6.85 -14.45
N ASN A 98 13.51 6.11 -15.04
CA ASN A 98 13.97 6.30 -16.43
C ASN A 98 14.46 7.72 -16.75
N HIS A 99 14.53 8.64 -15.78
CA HIS A 99 15.10 9.96 -15.95
C HIS A 99 16.62 9.82 -16.00
N LYS A 100 17.17 9.87 -17.20
CA LYS A 100 18.62 9.98 -17.37
C LYS A 100 19.01 11.43 -17.13
N TYR A 101 20.27 11.68 -16.76
CA TYR A 101 20.85 13.02 -16.76
C TYR A 101 20.51 13.83 -18.03
N ALA A 102 20.43 13.17 -19.19
CA ALA A 102 20.04 13.79 -20.46
C ALA A 102 18.68 14.51 -20.40
N ASP A 103 17.74 13.99 -19.63
CA ASP A 103 16.36 14.45 -19.50
C ASP A 103 16.19 15.57 -18.46
N LEU A 104 17.23 15.88 -17.69
CA LEU A 104 17.15 16.91 -16.66
C LEU A 104 17.20 18.31 -17.31
N PRO A 105 16.20 19.17 -17.01
CA PRO A 105 15.98 20.42 -17.73
C PRO A 105 17.00 21.49 -17.39
N GLU A 106 17.53 21.49 -16.17
CA GLU A 106 18.51 22.47 -15.70
C GLU A 106 19.84 21.79 -15.40
N LYS A 107 20.81 21.99 -16.29
CA LYS A 107 22.19 21.51 -16.14
C LYS A 107 23.09 22.67 -15.78
N MET A 108 24.00 22.46 -14.84
CA MET A 108 24.94 23.49 -14.39
C MET A 108 26.22 22.88 -13.84
N SER A 109 27.29 23.66 -13.76
CA SER A 109 28.52 23.20 -13.11
C SER A 109 28.29 22.90 -11.63
N MET A 110 29.05 21.95 -11.09
CA MET A 110 29.02 21.59 -9.68
C MET A 110 29.25 22.79 -8.74
N GLU A 111 30.13 23.71 -9.13
CA GLU A 111 30.36 24.95 -8.36
C GLU A 111 29.12 25.86 -8.32
N ARG A 112 28.41 26.00 -9.46
CA ARG A 112 27.18 26.79 -9.52
C ARG A 112 26.07 26.13 -8.71
N PHE A 113 25.94 24.81 -8.76
CA PHE A 113 25.00 24.06 -7.95
C PHE A 113 25.22 24.33 -6.45
N ARG A 114 26.46 24.16 -5.97
CA ARG A 114 26.86 24.43 -4.57
C ARG A 114 26.54 25.86 -4.13
N LYS A 115 26.81 26.86 -4.97
CA LYS A 115 26.65 28.28 -4.61
C LYS A 115 25.23 28.82 -4.77
N LYS A 116 24.43 28.28 -5.69
CA LYS A 116 23.15 28.89 -6.11
C LYS A 116 21.93 28.04 -5.84
N VAL A 117 22.03 26.72 -5.98
CA VAL A 117 20.87 25.82 -5.87
C VAL A 117 20.84 25.15 -4.51
N LEU A 118 21.94 24.55 -4.09
CA LEU A 118 22.00 23.79 -2.83
C LEU A 118 21.56 24.60 -1.59
N PRO A 119 21.94 25.88 -1.40
CA PRO A 119 21.45 26.67 -0.27
C PRO A 119 19.93 26.89 -0.30
N VAL A 120 19.34 27.03 -1.49
CA VAL A 120 17.88 27.12 -1.66
C VAL A 120 17.23 25.81 -1.25
N LEU A 121 17.78 24.67 -1.70
CA LEU A 121 17.23 23.36 -1.33
C LEU A 121 17.25 23.16 0.20
N ILE A 122 18.39 23.43 0.84
CA ILE A 122 18.55 23.32 2.30
C ILE A 122 17.54 24.20 3.05
N SER A 123 17.32 25.43 2.57
CA SER A 123 16.38 26.35 3.24
C SER A 123 14.91 25.89 3.17
N LEU A 124 14.57 25.00 2.23
CA LEU A 124 13.20 24.53 1.99
C LEU A 124 12.96 23.11 2.53
N THR A 125 14.00 22.40 2.99
CA THR A 125 13.88 21.11 3.68
C THR A 125 13.63 21.32 5.17
N ALA A 126 12.56 20.74 5.74
CA ALA A 126 12.36 20.68 7.19
C ALA A 126 11.97 19.27 7.66
N ASP A 127 11.18 18.57 6.86
CA ASP A 127 10.89 17.16 7.02
C ASP A 127 10.80 16.54 5.61
N TYR A 128 11.69 15.60 5.30
CA TYR A 128 11.85 15.11 3.94
C TYR A 128 12.26 13.65 3.84
N TYR A 129 11.91 13.06 2.70
CA TYR A 129 12.36 11.74 2.25
C TYR A 129 13.61 11.89 1.40
N LEU A 130 14.68 11.17 1.75
CA LEU A 130 15.93 11.15 0.99
C LEU A 130 16.13 9.78 0.36
N CYS A 131 16.28 9.74 -0.97
CA CYS A 131 16.59 8.53 -1.71
C CYS A 131 17.82 8.73 -2.58
N SER A 132 18.89 7.98 -2.31
CA SER A 132 20.14 8.02 -3.08
C SER A 132 20.45 6.63 -3.65
N ASN A 133 20.48 6.53 -4.97
CA ASN A 133 20.88 5.29 -5.64
C ASN A 133 22.18 5.45 -6.42
N ALA A 134 22.96 6.46 -6.04
CA ALA A 134 24.31 6.67 -6.51
C ALA A 134 25.09 5.34 -6.48
N SER A 135 25.35 4.78 -7.66
CA SER A 135 26.20 3.61 -7.82
C SER A 135 27.26 3.97 -8.84
N GLY A 136 28.49 4.15 -8.37
CA GLY A 136 29.63 4.53 -9.19
C GLY A 136 30.40 5.71 -8.61
N ARG A 137 31.69 5.78 -8.95
CA ARG A 137 32.62 6.81 -8.45
C ARG A 137 32.22 8.23 -8.83
N ASN A 138 31.50 8.40 -9.94
CA ASN A 138 31.24 9.72 -10.51
C ASN A 138 30.18 10.50 -9.71
N THR A 139 29.36 9.82 -8.91
CA THR A 139 28.34 10.43 -8.06
C THR A 139 28.82 10.76 -6.64
N GLU A 140 29.99 10.27 -6.23
CA GLU A 140 30.53 10.40 -4.86
C GLU A 140 30.68 11.88 -4.45
N ASN A 141 31.24 12.71 -5.35
CA ASN A 141 31.37 14.15 -5.11
C ASN A 141 30.03 14.85 -4.89
N LEU A 142 28.96 14.41 -5.58
CA LEU A 142 27.62 14.98 -5.44
C LEU A 142 26.98 14.53 -4.12
N THR A 143 27.02 13.23 -3.83
CA THR A 143 26.47 12.68 -2.58
C THR A 143 27.15 13.28 -1.37
N ASP A 144 28.48 13.38 -1.37
CA ASP A 144 29.24 13.99 -0.27
C ASP A 144 28.88 15.45 -0.08
N THR A 145 28.74 16.20 -1.18
CA THR A 145 28.33 17.61 -1.14
C THR A 145 26.95 17.76 -0.51
N ILE A 146 25.99 16.90 -0.88
CA ILE A 146 24.62 16.95 -0.37
C ILE A 146 24.58 16.51 1.10
N PHE A 147 25.17 15.36 1.45
CA PHE A 147 25.18 14.85 2.83
C PHE A 147 25.89 15.81 3.79
N SER A 148 26.96 16.48 3.36
CA SER A 148 27.67 17.45 4.21
C SER A 148 26.88 18.76 4.44
N SER A 149 25.86 19.04 3.61
CA SER A 149 25.15 20.32 3.64
C SER A 149 23.71 20.20 4.15
N LEU A 150 23.11 19.01 4.09
CA LEU A 150 21.79 18.75 4.63
C LEU A 150 21.88 18.58 6.15
N HIS A 151 21.37 19.56 6.89
CA HIS A 151 21.31 19.52 8.37
C HIS A 151 19.89 19.31 8.90
N ALA A 152 18.87 19.46 8.05
CA ALA A 152 17.51 19.17 8.43
C ALA A 152 17.32 17.66 8.60
N PRO A 153 16.52 17.20 9.58
CA PRO A 153 16.31 15.79 9.82
C PRO A 153 15.36 15.17 8.79
N PRO A 154 15.78 14.14 8.03
CA PRO A 154 14.86 13.38 7.21
C PRO A 154 14.07 12.39 8.08
N PHE A 155 12.77 12.23 7.82
CA PHE A 155 11.98 11.15 8.40
C PHE A 155 12.30 9.79 7.77
N SER A 156 12.85 9.78 6.55
CA SER A 156 13.17 8.55 5.83
C SER A 156 14.39 8.69 4.94
N ILE A 157 15.29 7.71 5.05
CA ILE A 157 16.51 7.59 4.24
C ILE A 157 16.49 6.23 3.54
N LYS A 158 16.63 6.25 2.22
CA LYS A 158 16.94 5.08 1.38
C LYS A 158 18.25 5.37 0.66
N THR A 159 19.30 4.61 0.90
CA THR A 159 20.58 4.91 0.28
C THR A 159 21.43 3.69 -0.01
N ARG A 160 22.21 3.76 -1.08
CA ARG A 160 23.41 2.95 -1.25
C ARG A 160 24.58 3.53 -0.47
N TYR A 161 25.56 2.70 -0.13
CA TYR A 161 26.83 3.21 0.38
C TYR A 161 27.46 4.14 -0.65
N ALA A 162 27.78 5.36 -0.21
CA ALA A 162 28.32 6.42 -1.06
C ALA A 162 29.54 7.10 -0.43
N GLY A 163 30.26 6.39 0.44
CA GLY A 163 31.45 6.90 1.14
C GLY A 163 31.21 7.27 2.60
N GLY A 164 32.28 7.75 3.27
CA GLY A 164 32.26 8.05 4.71
C GLY A 164 31.29 9.15 5.11
N LYS A 165 31.06 10.15 4.25
CA LYS A 165 30.08 11.23 4.52
C LYS A 165 28.64 10.73 4.56
N CYS A 166 28.33 9.66 3.83
CA CYS A 166 27.04 9.00 3.92
C CYS A 166 26.84 8.35 5.30
N VAL A 167 27.88 7.68 5.81
CA VAL A 167 27.89 7.08 7.15
C VAL A 167 27.71 8.15 8.22
N GLU A 168 28.59 9.18 8.23
CA GLU A 168 28.52 10.30 9.18
C GLU A 168 27.12 10.94 9.19
N PHE A 169 26.55 11.21 8.02
CA PHE A 169 25.21 11.76 7.91
C PHE A 169 24.15 10.87 8.55
N ILE A 170 24.13 9.56 8.27
CA ILE A 170 23.14 8.65 8.86
C ILE A 170 23.30 8.59 10.39
N GLU A 171 24.54 8.52 10.89
CA GLU A 171 24.81 8.48 12.33
C GLU A 171 24.30 9.75 13.04
N GLU A 172 24.55 10.92 12.44
CA GLU A 172 23.99 12.18 12.92
C GLU A 172 22.45 12.17 12.92
N GLN A 173 21.81 11.69 11.84
CA GLN A 173 20.34 11.63 11.76
C GLN A 173 19.73 10.64 12.76
N VAL A 174 20.41 9.52 13.02
CA VAL A 174 20.02 8.58 14.07
C VAL A 174 20.15 9.21 15.45
N ALA A 175 21.25 9.93 15.71
CA ALA A 175 21.47 10.63 16.97
C ALA A 175 20.43 11.73 17.23
N LEU A 176 19.92 12.38 16.18
CA LEU A 176 18.82 13.34 16.27
C LEU A 176 17.46 12.70 16.63
N GLY A 177 17.33 11.37 16.49
CA GLY A 177 16.17 10.61 16.96
C GLY A 177 14.87 10.85 16.18
N ARG A 178 14.93 11.53 15.02
CA ARG A 178 13.76 11.85 14.18
C ARG A 178 13.58 10.92 12.99
N LEU A 179 14.61 10.16 12.63
CA LEU A 179 14.52 9.17 11.57
C LEU A 179 13.48 8.11 11.93
N GLU A 180 12.60 7.77 10.98
CA GLU A 180 11.57 6.75 11.12
C GLU A 180 11.87 5.52 10.26
N HIS A 181 12.38 5.75 9.05
CA HIS A 181 12.63 4.71 8.06
C HIS A 181 14.06 4.76 7.54
N LEU A 182 14.78 3.63 7.61
CA LEU A 182 16.12 3.48 7.06
C LEU A 182 16.19 2.25 6.17
N GLU A 183 16.57 2.43 4.91
CA GLU A 183 16.80 1.36 3.95
C GLU A 183 18.21 1.48 3.38
N LEU A 184 19.03 0.46 3.63
CA LEU A 184 20.43 0.41 3.22
C LEU A 184 20.65 -0.60 2.10
N HIS A 185 21.45 -0.21 1.12
CA HIS A 185 21.78 -1.01 -0.05
C HIS A 185 23.29 -0.98 -0.36
N GLY A 186 23.80 -1.99 -1.04
CA GLY A 186 25.23 -2.14 -1.38
C GLY A 186 26.02 -2.91 -0.33
N THR A 187 27.17 -3.46 -0.71
CA THR A 187 27.95 -4.39 0.13
C THR A 187 29.15 -3.76 0.83
N GLU A 188 29.22 -2.43 0.85
CA GLU A 188 30.41 -1.67 1.28
C GLU A 188 30.20 -0.93 2.61
N TRP A 189 29.12 -1.23 3.34
CA TRP A 189 28.86 -0.60 4.62
C TRP A 189 29.87 -1.05 5.68
N PRO A 190 30.45 -0.12 6.46
CA PRO A 190 31.40 -0.48 7.52
C PRO A 190 30.67 -1.08 8.72
N ASP A 191 31.32 -2.03 9.40
CA ASP A 191 30.79 -2.68 10.61
C ASP A 191 30.51 -1.68 11.74
N SER A 192 31.17 -0.51 11.74
CA SER A 192 30.90 0.56 12.70
C SER A 192 29.45 1.04 12.69
N MET A 193 28.73 0.89 11.55
CA MET A 193 27.32 1.25 11.44
C MET A 193 26.41 0.41 12.35
N GLU A 194 26.85 -0.76 12.80
CA GLU A 194 26.03 -1.66 13.63
C GLU A 194 25.55 -0.98 14.92
N ALA A 195 26.43 -0.20 15.57
CA ALA A 195 26.10 0.53 16.79
C ALA A 195 25.00 1.58 16.53
N SER A 196 25.12 2.30 15.40
CA SER A 196 24.16 3.32 14.96
C SER A 196 22.81 2.68 14.58
N LEU A 197 22.81 1.52 13.92
CA LEU A 197 21.57 0.77 13.64
C LEU A 197 20.87 0.30 14.92
N LYS A 198 21.62 -0.18 15.92
CA LYS A 198 21.07 -0.54 17.23
C LYS A 198 20.50 0.68 17.96
N SER A 199 21.16 1.82 17.88
CA SER A 199 20.64 3.10 18.40
C SER A 199 19.33 3.49 17.70
N PHE A 200 19.28 3.36 16.38
CA PHE A 200 18.09 3.61 15.57
C PHE A 200 16.90 2.73 16.00
N LEU A 201 17.10 1.42 16.18
CA LEU A 201 16.04 0.50 16.64
C LEU A 201 15.47 0.87 18.03
N ARG A 202 16.30 1.50 18.87
CA ARG A 202 15.91 2.03 20.19
C ARG A 202 15.25 3.40 20.14
N SER A 203 15.34 4.12 19.02
CA SER A 203 14.74 5.44 18.84
C SER A 203 13.22 5.38 18.98
N PRO A 204 12.56 6.27 19.74
CA PRO A 204 11.10 6.26 19.89
C PRO A 204 10.36 6.42 18.55
N ASN A 205 11.00 7.00 17.53
CA ASN A 205 10.40 7.25 16.21
C ASN A 205 10.65 6.14 15.18
N PHE A 206 11.42 5.10 15.52
CA PHE A 206 11.65 3.99 14.59
C PHE A 206 10.35 3.33 14.11
N ILE A 207 10.25 3.17 12.79
CA ILE A 207 9.20 2.43 12.10
C ILE A 207 9.84 1.31 11.26
N SER A 208 10.85 1.56 10.42
CA SER A 208 11.43 0.45 9.64
C SER A 208 12.92 0.52 9.42
N LEU A 209 13.57 -0.65 9.48
CA LEU A 209 14.93 -0.88 9.03
C LEU A 209 14.95 -2.01 7.99
N ASP A 210 15.44 -1.72 6.79
CA ASP A 210 15.62 -2.71 5.71
C ASP A 210 17.09 -2.79 5.30
N LEU A 211 17.68 -3.96 5.54
CA LEU A 211 19.06 -4.33 5.24
C LEU A 211 19.16 -5.41 4.15
N ARG A 212 18.07 -5.77 3.46
CA ARG A 212 18.07 -6.88 2.48
C ARG A 212 19.05 -6.68 1.32
N GLY A 213 19.41 -5.43 1.04
CA GLY A 213 20.39 -5.09 0.01
C GLY A 213 21.77 -4.74 0.56
N ALA A 214 21.99 -4.81 1.87
CA ALA A 214 23.24 -4.41 2.52
C ALA A 214 24.10 -5.63 2.89
N ASN A 215 25.41 -5.43 3.11
CA ASN A 215 26.28 -6.44 3.75
C ASN A 215 26.10 -6.51 5.28
N LEU A 216 25.34 -5.58 5.87
CA LEU A 216 25.01 -5.59 7.29
C LEU A 216 23.93 -6.64 7.57
N ARG A 217 24.08 -7.36 8.68
CA ARG A 217 23.20 -8.46 9.05
C ARG A 217 22.39 -8.13 10.31
N VAL A 218 21.22 -8.75 10.44
CA VAL A 218 20.37 -8.67 11.62
C VAL A 218 20.90 -9.62 12.68
N ASP A 219 21.42 -9.07 13.77
CA ASP A 219 21.91 -9.84 14.91
C ASP A 219 20.85 -10.02 16.02
N LEU A 220 21.23 -10.72 17.08
CA LEU A 220 20.33 -11.01 18.21
C LEU A 220 19.98 -9.75 19.01
N GLU A 221 20.90 -8.80 19.12
CA GLU A 221 20.68 -7.56 19.88
C GLU A 221 19.68 -6.64 19.16
N MET A 222 19.72 -6.59 17.83
CA MET A 222 18.72 -5.90 17.01
C MET A 222 17.33 -6.52 17.19
N LEU A 223 17.25 -7.85 17.20
CA LEU A 223 15.98 -8.56 17.47
C LEU A 223 15.47 -8.29 18.88
N ASP A 224 16.34 -8.35 19.89
CA ASP A 224 15.98 -8.02 21.27
C ASP A 224 15.41 -6.60 21.36
N CYS A 225 16.00 -5.61 20.68
CA CYS A 225 15.46 -4.25 20.65
C CYS A 225 13.99 -4.21 20.21
N ILE A 226 13.60 -4.94 19.15
CA ILE A 226 12.20 -4.99 18.71
C ILE A 226 11.32 -5.74 19.72
N VAL A 227 11.81 -6.85 20.29
CA VAL A 227 11.07 -7.63 21.30
C VAL A 227 10.80 -6.78 22.54
N GLN A 228 11.81 -6.06 23.04
CA GLN A 228 11.67 -5.19 24.21
C GLN A 228 10.63 -4.09 23.98
N ARG A 229 10.57 -3.52 22.78
CA ARG A 229 9.55 -2.51 22.43
C ARG A 229 8.15 -3.08 22.40
N PHE A 230 8.00 -4.26 21.79
CA PHE A 230 6.73 -5.00 21.81
C PHE A 230 6.25 -5.25 23.25
N LEU A 231 7.15 -5.73 24.12
CA LEU A 231 6.83 -5.98 25.53
C LEU A 231 6.48 -4.71 26.31
N LYS A 232 7.10 -3.56 25.97
CA LYS A 232 6.79 -2.26 26.56
C LYS A 232 5.50 -1.63 26.01
N GLY A 233 4.88 -2.21 24.99
CA GLY A 233 3.74 -1.62 24.29
C GLY A 233 4.10 -0.44 23.38
N ASP A 234 5.40 -0.18 23.16
CA ASP A 234 5.89 0.85 22.24
C ASP A 234 6.09 0.26 20.83
N PHE A 235 5.05 -0.43 20.34
CA PHE A 235 5.05 -1.07 19.03
C PHE A 235 4.14 -0.31 18.08
N ARG A 236 4.73 0.60 17.29
CA ARG A 236 4.00 1.40 16.30
C ARG A 236 3.50 0.54 15.14
N LYS A 237 2.36 0.92 14.57
CA LYS A 237 1.81 0.25 13.39
C LYS A 237 2.79 0.40 12.22
N GLY A 238 3.15 -0.73 11.61
CA GLY A 238 4.09 -0.75 10.49
C GLY A 238 5.55 -0.98 10.91
N MET A 239 5.82 -1.22 12.21
CA MET A 239 7.16 -1.56 12.66
C MET A 239 7.72 -2.79 11.92
N ARG A 240 8.92 -2.67 11.34
CA ARG A 240 9.50 -3.68 10.45
C ARG A 240 11.03 -3.71 10.54
N LEU A 241 11.59 -4.92 10.67
CA LEU A 241 13.03 -5.19 10.57
C LEU A 241 13.24 -6.26 9.50
N GLU A 242 13.98 -5.92 8.45
CA GLU A 242 14.28 -6.80 7.32
C GLU A 242 15.80 -6.85 7.11
N GLY A 243 16.34 -8.03 6.80
CA GLY A 243 17.76 -8.23 6.55
C GLY A 243 18.15 -9.70 6.60
N GLU A 244 19.37 -10.01 6.16
CA GLU A 244 19.94 -11.34 6.33
C GLU A 244 20.31 -11.58 7.80
N PRO A 245 20.02 -12.76 8.36
CA PRO A 245 20.39 -13.06 9.75
C PRO A 245 21.91 -13.14 9.89
N ALA A 246 22.45 -12.61 10.97
CA ALA A 246 23.83 -12.87 11.38
C ALA A 246 24.03 -14.37 11.60
N ASP A 247 25.26 -14.86 11.42
CA ASP A 247 25.58 -16.28 11.64
C ASP A 247 25.33 -16.67 13.11
N GLY A 248 25.17 -17.97 13.37
CA GLY A 248 24.92 -18.49 14.73
C GLY A 248 23.43 -18.53 15.09
N GLU A 249 23.08 -18.01 16.27
CA GLU A 249 21.75 -18.19 16.88
C GLU A 249 20.61 -17.61 16.04
N VAL A 250 20.80 -16.46 15.40
CA VAL A 250 19.76 -15.83 14.58
C VAL A 250 19.48 -16.64 13.32
N GLN A 251 20.52 -17.19 12.70
CA GLN A 251 20.37 -18.09 11.56
C GLN A 251 19.70 -19.41 11.97
N GLU A 252 20.05 -19.97 13.13
CA GLU A 252 19.39 -21.15 13.69
C GLU A 252 17.90 -20.90 13.93
N MET A 253 17.56 -19.78 14.59
CA MET A 253 16.17 -19.37 14.80
C MET A 253 15.45 -19.20 13.46
N SER A 254 16.07 -18.54 12.46
CA SER A 254 15.50 -18.39 11.14
C SER A 254 15.26 -19.75 10.46
N ARG A 255 16.18 -20.70 10.61
CA ARG A 255 16.07 -22.05 10.05
C ARG A 255 14.93 -22.83 10.69
N ILE A 256 14.84 -22.82 12.03
CA ILE A 256 13.77 -23.44 12.81
C ILE A 256 12.41 -22.85 12.43
N LEU A 257 12.33 -21.51 12.36
CA LEU A 257 11.11 -20.81 11.97
C LEU A 257 10.69 -21.14 10.53
N ARG A 258 11.64 -21.37 9.62
CA ARG A 258 11.37 -21.75 8.22
C ARG A 258 11.06 -23.23 8.03
N SER A 259 11.60 -24.13 8.84
CA SER A 259 11.36 -25.57 8.72
C SER A 259 9.96 -25.95 9.22
N GLY A 260 9.38 -25.16 10.13
CA GLY A 260 8.10 -25.47 10.77
C GLY A 260 8.19 -26.61 11.78
N ASP A 261 9.39 -27.14 12.00
CA ASP A 261 9.69 -28.11 13.04
C ASP A 261 9.91 -27.31 14.32
N THR A 262 8.90 -27.16 15.16
CA THR A 262 9.08 -26.61 16.51
C THR A 262 9.83 -27.65 17.34
N PRO A 263 11.13 -27.48 17.63
CA PRO A 263 11.79 -28.32 18.60
C PRO A 263 11.21 -27.94 19.97
N SER A 264 11.22 -28.86 20.91
CA SER A 264 10.98 -28.57 22.32
C SER A 264 12.13 -27.71 22.88
N LEU A 265 12.20 -26.45 22.46
CA LEU A 265 13.13 -25.44 22.98
C LEU A 265 12.61 -25.01 24.36
N GLY A 266 12.95 -25.82 25.36
CA GLY A 266 12.79 -25.44 26.76
C GLY A 266 13.58 -24.16 27.01
N ARG A 267 12.87 -23.06 27.28
CA ARG A 267 13.34 -21.71 27.66
C ARG A 267 13.50 -20.64 26.57
N LEU A 268 12.81 -20.71 25.44
CA LEU A 268 12.52 -19.45 24.74
C LEU A 268 11.29 -18.77 25.36
N PRO A 269 11.35 -17.47 25.68
CA PRO A 269 10.19 -16.71 26.12
C PRO A 269 9.02 -16.84 25.10
N GLU A 270 7.78 -16.98 25.58
CA GLU A 270 6.57 -17.02 24.73
C GLU A 270 6.42 -15.89 23.65
N PRO A 271 7.02 -14.68 23.75
CA PRO A 271 6.94 -13.64 22.72
C PRO A 271 7.51 -14.01 21.35
N PHE A 272 8.39 -15.00 21.24
CA PHE A 272 9.11 -15.29 19.98
C PHE A 272 8.20 -15.87 18.88
N THR A 273 7.13 -16.58 19.24
CA THR A 273 6.18 -17.16 18.26
C THR A 273 5.37 -16.09 17.52
N ILE A 274 5.27 -14.86 18.07
CA ILE A 274 4.53 -13.74 17.47
C ILE A 274 5.34 -13.05 16.35
N PHE A 275 6.67 -13.14 16.38
CA PHE A 275 7.54 -12.45 15.42
C PHE A 275 7.44 -12.99 13.99
N TYR A 276 7.15 -14.29 13.83
CA TYR A 276 6.95 -14.88 12.49
C TYR A 276 5.75 -14.26 11.74
N PHE A 277 4.74 -13.74 12.46
CA PHE A 277 3.62 -13.05 11.83
C PHE A 277 3.96 -11.60 11.44
N LEU A 278 4.81 -10.91 12.19
CA LEU A 278 5.07 -9.48 11.98
C LEU A 278 6.02 -9.18 10.81
N CYS A 279 6.86 -10.13 10.41
CA CYS A 279 7.74 -9.95 9.24
C CYS A 279 7.09 -10.29 7.88
N THR A 280 5.83 -10.79 7.84
CA THR A 280 5.16 -11.13 6.56
C THR A 280 3.70 -10.69 6.42
N ASP A 281 3.07 -10.09 7.43
CA ASP A 281 1.62 -9.83 7.35
C ASP A 281 1.28 -8.55 6.55
N ASN A 282 0.97 -8.75 5.26
CA ASN A 282 0.21 -7.81 4.42
C ASN A 282 -1.31 -8.04 4.53
N GLY A 283 -1.83 -8.36 5.72
CA GLY A 283 -3.24 -8.21 6.05
C GLY A 283 -4.12 -9.42 5.72
N VAL A 284 -3.69 -10.64 6.03
CA VAL A 284 -4.62 -11.78 6.08
C VAL A 284 -5.01 -12.05 7.53
N ARG A 285 -6.28 -11.77 7.85
CA ARG A 285 -6.90 -12.08 9.14
C ARG A 285 -6.49 -13.48 9.63
N SER A 286 -5.81 -13.54 10.77
CA SER A 286 -5.81 -14.71 11.63
C SER A 286 -7.27 -15.09 11.92
N ARG A 287 -7.73 -16.21 11.35
CA ARG A 287 -8.91 -16.90 11.86
C ARG A 287 -8.50 -17.43 13.23
N ARG A 288 -8.81 -16.66 14.28
CA ARG A 288 -8.94 -17.20 15.64
C ARG A 288 -9.83 -18.43 15.56
N LEU A 289 -9.24 -19.62 15.64
CA LEU A 289 -9.95 -20.80 16.09
C LEU A 289 -10.33 -20.50 17.54
N ARG A 290 -11.58 -20.05 17.75
CA ARG A 290 -12.17 -20.04 19.09
C ARG A 290 -12.28 -21.49 19.54
N GLY A 291 -11.53 -21.81 20.59
CA GLY A 291 -11.92 -22.79 21.61
C GLY A 291 -11.84 -24.24 21.21
N LEU A 292 -10.67 -24.84 21.39
CA LEU A 292 -10.55 -26.13 22.08
C LEU A 292 -9.34 -26.02 23.00
N SER A 293 -9.62 -25.51 24.21
CA SER A 293 -8.76 -25.73 25.37
C SER A 293 -8.78 -27.23 25.64
N VAL A 294 -7.74 -27.95 25.19
CA VAL A 294 -7.46 -29.31 25.66
C VAL A 294 -6.93 -29.14 27.08
N ARG A 295 -7.85 -29.09 28.04
CA ARG A 295 -7.51 -29.47 29.42
C ARG A 295 -7.41 -30.99 29.41
N ASN A 296 -6.31 -31.49 29.93
CA ASN A 296 -6.12 -32.89 30.25
C ASN A 296 -7.31 -33.37 31.11
N THR A 297 -8.15 -34.21 30.51
CA THR A 297 -8.96 -35.18 31.23
C THR A 297 -8.48 -36.54 30.77
N GLU A 298 -7.56 -37.10 31.55
CA GLU A 298 -7.49 -38.55 31.70
C GLU A 298 -8.86 -39.01 32.17
N GLU A 299 -9.61 -39.70 31.32
CA GLU A 299 -10.26 -40.97 31.63
C GLU A 299 -11.25 -41.39 30.53
N ARG A 300 -11.09 -42.67 30.13
CA ARG A 300 -12.07 -43.58 29.49
C ARG A 300 -12.46 -43.33 28.03
N GLY A 301 -11.73 -44.04 27.16
CA GLY A 301 -12.29 -45.14 26.38
C GLY A 301 -13.25 -44.79 25.24
N SER A 302 -12.71 -44.60 24.04
CA SER A 302 -13.21 -45.27 22.82
C SER A 302 -12.14 -45.14 21.73
N GLY A 303 -11.82 -46.26 21.08
CA GLY A 303 -10.69 -46.41 20.17
C GLY A 303 -10.93 -45.74 18.82
N ASN A 304 -10.38 -44.55 18.64
CA ASN A 304 -9.97 -44.04 17.34
C ASN A 304 -8.45 -44.04 17.29
N SER A 305 -7.86 -44.76 16.34
CA SER A 305 -6.41 -44.89 16.21
C SER A 305 -5.77 -43.52 15.90
N PRO A 306 -4.56 -43.23 16.40
CA PRO A 306 -3.85 -41.96 16.16
C PRO A 306 -3.45 -41.69 14.69
N GLU A 307 -3.71 -42.63 13.78
CA GLU A 307 -3.19 -42.60 12.40
C GLU A 307 -3.94 -41.62 11.48
N ASP A 308 -5.22 -41.32 11.73
CA ASP A 308 -6.01 -40.47 10.83
C ASP A 308 -5.75 -38.96 10.99
N THR A 309 -5.35 -38.50 12.17
CA THR A 309 -4.97 -37.09 12.40
C THR A 309 -3.65 -36.71 11.75
N SER A 310 -2.73 -37.66 11.58
CA SER A 310 -1.43 -37.44 10.92
C SER A 310 -1.61 -37.09 9.44
N THR A 311 -2.57 -37.73 8.75
CA THR A 311 -2.78 -37.54 7.31
C THR A 311 -3.26 -36.13 6.97
N VAL A 312 -4.17 -35.55 7.76
CA VAL A 312 -4.69 -34.19 7.52
C VAL A 312 -3.63 -33.11 7.76
N ALA A 313 -2.84 -33.25 8.83
CA ALA A 313 -1.75 -32.31 9.15
C ALA A 313 -0.67 -32.34 8.05
N THR A 314 -0.28 -33.53 7.61
CA THR A 314 0.68 -33.70 6.50
C THR A 314 0.15 -33.12 5.19
N HIS A 315 -1.17 -33.24 4.95
CA HIS A 315 -1.80 -32.70 3.75
C HIS A 315 -1.90 -31.17 3.77
N TYR A 316 -1.97 -30.54 4.94
CA TYR A 316 -2.02 -29.08 5.10
C TYR A 316 -0.63 -28.45 5.02
N ILE A 317 0.38 -29.07 5.65
CA ILE A 317 1.79 -28.62 5.61
C ILE A 317 2.34 -28.59 4.17
N ARG A 318 1.86 -29.50 3.31
CA ARG A 318 2.30 -29.59 1.91
C ARG A 318 1.60 -28.61 0.95
N ARG A 319 0.54 -27.92 1.38
CA ARG A 319 -0.17 -26.98 0.51
C ARG A 319 0.62 -25.68 0.39
N ARG A 320 1.25 -25.50 -0.75
CA ARG A 320 1.93 -24.26 -1.13
C ARG A 320 1.00 -23.40 -1.97
N GLU A 321 0.95 -22.11 -1.64
CA GLU A 321 0.15 -21.11 -2.35
C GLU A 321 1.06 -20.23 -3.21
N PHE A 322 0.64 -19.97 -4.44
CA PHE A 322 1.44 -19.25 -5.42
C PHE A 322 0.65 -18.13 -6.10
N GLU A 323 1.41 -17.14 -6.54
CA GLU A 323 1.02 -16.09 -7.47
C GLU A 323 1.63 -16.39 -8.85
N VAL A 324 0.84 -16.22 -9.89
CA VAL A 324 1.28 -16.35 -11.29
C VAL A 324 1.19 -14.99 -11.95
N SER A 325 2.33 -14.55 -12.47
CA SER A 325 2.51 -13.30 -13.19
C SER A 325 2.66 -13.59 -14.68
N LEU A 326 1.75 -13.06 -15.48
CA LEU A 326 1.73 -13.24 -16.92
C LEU A 326 2.03 -11.92 -17.61
N HIS A 327 2.99 -11.97 -18.52
CA HIS A 327 3.43 -10.85 -19.34
C HIS A 327 3.40 -11.28 -20.78
N VAL A 328 3.17 -10.35 -21.70
CA VAL A 328 3.42 -10.62 -23.12
C VAL A 328 4.40 -9.59 -23.67
N ASN A 329 5.12 -10.02 -24.69
CA ASN A 329 5.96 -9.12 -25.47
C ASN A 329 5.09 -8.05 -26.17
N PRO A 330 5.71 -6.96 -26.66
CA PRO A 330 4.99 -5.89 -27.35
C PRO A 330 4.14 -6.36 -28.55
N GLU A 331 4.55 -7.44 -29.21
CA GLU A 331 3.87 -8.02 -30.36
C GLU A 331 2.69 -8.95 -29.99
N GLU A 332 2.46 -9.19 -28.68
CA GLU A 332 1.47 -10.16 -28.15
C GLU A 332 1.63 -11.61 -28.68
N THR A 333 2.79 -11.98 -29.20
CA THR A 333 3.05 -13.32 -29.77
C THR A 333 3.58 -14.32 -28.75
N GLU A 334 4.20 -13.85 -27.67
CA GLU A 334 4.81 -14.67 -26.64
C GLU A 334 4.34 -14.26 -25.24
N VAL A 335 4.20 -15.24 -24.35
CA VAL A 335 3.85 -15.07 -22.95
C VAL A 335 5.06 -15.40 -22.08
N GLY A 336 5.47 -14.45 -21.27
CA GLY A 336 6.43 -14.61 -20.18
C GLY A 336 5.68 -14.95 -18.89
N ILE A 337 6.18 -15.94 -18.16
CA ILE A 337 5.51 -16.48 -16.97
C ILE A 337 6.46 -16.41 -15.79
N GLY A 338 6.00 -15.78 -14.73
CA GLY A 338 6.65 -15.82 -13.42
C GLY A 338 5.74 -16.53 -12.43
N VAL A 339 6.28 -17.51 -11.69
CA VAL A 339 5.57 -18.16 -10.59
C VAL A 339 6.27 -17.78 -9.29
N PHE A 340 5.53 -17.17 -8.37
CA PHE A 340 6.02 -16.74 -7.06
C PHE A 340 5.33 -17.52 -5.97
N GLN A 341 6.10 -18.14 -5.08
CA GLN A 341 5.51 -18.66 -3.85
C GLN A 341 5.15 -17.47 -2.96
N TYR A 342 3.96 -17.48 -2.37
CA TYR A 342 3.54 -16.40 -1.48
C TYR A 342 4.56 -16.18 -0.36
N GLY A 343 5.06 -14.95 -0.21
CA GLY A 343 6.13 -14.59 0.74
C GLY A 343 7.57 -14.82 0.26
N ARG A 344 7.80 -15.24 -0.99
CA ARG A 344 9.13 -15.38 -1.59
C ARG A 344 9.24 -14.58 -2.89
N LEU A 345 10.43 -14.01 -3.13
CA LEU A 345 10.73 -13.19 -4.32
C LEU A 345 11.40 -13.96 -5.46
N THR A 346 11.62 -15.27 -5.31
CA THR A 346 12.29 -16.10 -6.33
C THR A 346 11.28 -16.68 -7.31
N TYR A 347 11.60 -16.62 -8.60
CA TYR A 347 10.82 -17.28 -9.64
C TYR A 347 11.01 -18.80 -9.58
N GLU A 348 9.91 -19.53 -9.59
CA GLU A 348 9.90 -20.96 -9.88
C GLU A 348 9.49 -21.20 -11.34
N ASN A 349 9.97 -22.31 -11.91
CA ASN A 349 9.58 -22.73 -13.24
C ASN A 349 8.14 -23.27 -13.21
N VAL A 350 7.33 -23.00 -14.22
CA VAL A 350 5.95 -23.52 -14.30
C VAL A 350 5.89 -25.06 -14.20
N SER A 351 6.93 -25.75 -14.66
CA SER A 351 7.05 -27.21 -14.56
C SER A 351 7.23 -27.73 -13.13
N SER A 352 7.58 -26.88 -12.15
CA SER A 352 7.66 -27.27 -10.73
C SER A 352 6.29 -27.39 -10.07
N LEU A 353 5.22 -26.88 -10.71
CA LEU A 353 3.88 -26.88 -10.16
C LEU A 353 3.32 -28.31 -10.08
N SER A 354 3.16 -28.82 -8.86
CA SER A 354 2.53 -30.11 -8.60
C SER A 354 1.02 -29.98 -8.34
N LYS A 355 0.29 -31.12 -8.36
CA LYS A 355 -1.15 -31.17 -8.04
C LYS A 355 -1.52 -30.66 -6.63
N TYR A 356 -0.54 -30.59 -5.74
CA TYR A 356 -0.71 -30.12 -4.36
C TYR A 356 -0.60 -28.59 -4.23
N VAL A 357 -0.21 -27.91 -5.31
CA VAL A 357 -0.12 -26.45 -5.37
C VAL A 357 -1.50 -25.83 -5.57
N ARG A 358 -1.68 -24.61 -5.05
CA ARG A 358 -2.83 -23.76 -5.32
C ARG A 358 -2.39 -22.41 -5.81
N ILE A 359 -2.98 -21.97 -6.92
CA ILE A 359 -2.77 -20.63 -7.44
C ILE A 359 -3.82 -19.72 -6.81
N ARG A 360 -3.35 -18.76 -6.02
CA ARG A 360 -4.21 -17.79 -5.32
C ARG A 360 -4.32 -16.47 -6.05
N TRP A 361 -3.35 -16.14 -6.88
CA TRP A 361 -3.33 -14.88 -7.59
C TRP A 361 -2.86 -15.10 -9.02
N ILE A 362 -3.59 -14.52 -9.97
CA ILE A 362 -3.20 -14.45 -11.38
C ILE A 362 -3.17 -12.96 -11.75
N TRP A 363 -1.99 -12.45 -12.02
CA TRP A 363 -1.77 -11.07 -12.42
C TRP A 363 -1.30 -11.01 -13.87
N VAL A 364 -1.88 -10.11 -14.66
CA VAL A 364 -1.54 -9.89 -16.07
C VAL A 364 -1.04 -8.46 -16.23
N GLY A 365 0.27 -8.31 -16.33
CA GLY A 365 0.97 -7.04 -16.12
C GLY A 365 1.98 -6.71 -17.21
N SER A 366 2.42 -5.45 -17.25
CA SER A 366 3.40 -4.96 -18.23
C SER A 366 4.80 -4.77 -17.67
N SER A 367 5.12 -5.39 -16.53
CA SER A 367 6.50 -5.35 -16.03
C SER A 367 7.45 -6.11 -16.95
N ASN A 368 8.74 -6.01 -16.66
CA ASN A 368 9.87 -6.39 -17.51
C ASN A 368 9.77 -7.81 -18.06
N TYR A 369 9.07 -7.99 -19.19
CA TYR A 369 9.00 -9.23 -19.96
C TYR A 369 10.39 -9.85 -20.14
N ALA A 370 11.41 -9.00 -20.34
CA ALA A 370 12.81 -9.39 -20.47
C ALA A 370 13.34 -10.24 -19.29
N VAL A 371 12.89 -10.00 -18.06
CA VAL A 371 13.44 -10.58 -16.81
C VAL A 371 12.79 -11.93 -16.47
N LEU A 372 11.70 -12.31 -17.14
CA LEU A 372 11.00 -13.55 -16.80
C LEU A 372 11.75 -14.78 -17.31
N PRO A 373 11.87 -15.83 -16.48
CA PRO A 373 12.68 -17.00 -16.81
C PRO A 373 12.04 -17.86 -17.90
N ASP A 374 10.71 -17.98 -17.89
CA ASP A 374 9.97 -18.81 -18.83
C ASP A 374 9.23 -17.93 -19.84
N LYS A 375 9.63 -18.00 -21.11
CA LYS A 375 8.95 -17.35 -22.24
C LYS A 375 8.52 -18.41 -23.23
N MET A 376 7.33 -18.27 -23.80
CA MET A 376 6.84 -19.21 -24.80
C MET A 376 5.82 -18.57 -25.73
N PRO A 377 5.66 -19.09 -26.97
CA PRO A 377 4.60 -18.63 -27.86
C PRO A 377 3.20 -18.73 -27.22
N LEU A 378 2.33 -17.76 -27.52
CA LEU A 378 0.97 -17.69 -26.97
C LEU A 378 0.17 -18.99 -27.22
N GLU A 379 0.33 -19.62 -28.38
CA GLU A 379 -0.31 -20.91 -28.69
C GLU A 379 0.21 -22.06 -27.82
N ARG A 380 1.51 -22.05 -27.48
CA ARG A 380 2.08 -23.01 -26.54
C ARG A 380 1.58 -22.77 -25.12
N PHE A 381 1.45 -21.51 -24.70
CA PHE A 381 0.83 -21.16 -23.42
C PHE A 381 -0.61 -21.69 -23.32
N LYS A 382 -1.44 -21.43 -24.34
CA LYS A 382 -2.84 -21.90 -24.43
C LYS A 382 -2.96 -23.41 -24.27
N THR A 383 -2.07 -24.18 -24.90
CA THR A 383 -2.17 -25.64 -24.96
C THR A 383 -1.45 -26.35 -23.82
N LYS A 384 -0.37 -25.77 -23.26
CA LYS A 384 0.47 -26.44 -22.26
C LYS A 384 0.30 -25.89 -20.84
N VAL A 385 0.18 -24.57 -20.68
CA VAL A 385 0.18 -23.94 -19.35
C VAL A 385 -1.22 -23.62 -18.87
N LEU A 386 -2.08 -23.10 -19.74
CA LEU A 386 -3.43 -22.70 -19.37
C LEU A 386 -4.28 -23.84 -18.78
N PRO A 387 -4.21 -25.10 -19.26
CA PRO A 387 -4.89 -26.23 -18.61
C PRO A 387 -4.38 -26.48 -17.18
N VAL A 388 -3.07 -26.31 -16.94
CA VAL A 388 -2.46 -26.45 -15.61
C VAL A 388 -2.97 -25.35 -14.69
N LEU A 389 -2.96 -24.09 -15.13
CA LEU A 389 -3.52 -22.97 -14.36
C LEU A 389 -4.99 -23.23 -13.98
N ASN A 390 -5.78 -23.72 -14.93
CA ASN A 390 -7.17 -24.10 -14.70
C ASN A 390 -7.35 -25.17 -13.62
N SER A 391 -6.46 -26.16 -13.57
CA SER A 391 -6.52 -27.24 -12.59
C SER A 391 -6.10 -26.81 -11.18
N LEU A 392 -5.24 -25.78 -11.08
CA LEU A 392 -4.64 -25.33 -9.81
C LEU A 392 -5.31 -24.08 -9.22
N ALA A 393 -6.04 -23.30 -10.02
CA ALA A 393 -6.72 -22.08 -9.61
C ALA A 393 -8.18 -22.36 -9.19
N ASP A 394 -8.38 -22.96 -8.02
CA ASP A 394 -9.72 -23.36 -7.52
C ASP A 394 -10.48 -22.24 -6.78
N ALA A 395 -9.75 -21.31 -6.18
CA ALA A 395 -10.22 -20.09 -5.54
C ALA A 395 -9.09 -19.04 -5.60
N TYR A 396 -9.21 -18.09 -6.51
CA TYR A 396 -8.12 -17.18 -6.90
C TYR A 396 -8.58 -15.74 -7.10
N ASP A 397 -7.62 -14.83 -7.02
CA ASP A 397 -7.75 -13.43 -7.38
C ASP A 397 -7.20 -13.22 -8.79
N LEU A 398 -7.93 -12.45 -9.61
CA LEU A 398 -7.58 -12.18 -11.00
C LEU A 398 -7.42 -10.67 -11.21
N ASP A 399 -6.24 -10.24 -11.62
CA ASP A 399 -5.99 -8.85 -12.00
C ASP A 399 -5.47 -8.75 -13.45
N ILE A 400 -6.32 -8.19 -14.32
CA ILE A 400 -6.06 -7.93 -15.73
C ILE A 400 -6.29 -6.42 -16.01
N SER A 401 -5.66 -5.58 -15.20
CA SER A 401 -5.80 -4.11 -15.28
C SER A 401 -4.98 -3.45 -16.40
N SER A 402 -3.93 -4.13 -16.89
CA SER A 402 -3.00 -3.63 -17.91
C SER A 402 -3.71 -3.30 -19.22
N ARG A 403 -3.22 -2.26 -19.93
CA ARG A 403 -3.78 -1.77 -21.21
C ARG A 403 -3.44 -2.64 -22.42
N ARG A 404 -2.38 -3.45 -22.37
CA ARG A 404 -1.65 -3.85 -23.58
C ARG A 404 -1.89 -5.26 -24.09
N PHE A 405 -2.81 -6.05 -23.52
CA PHE A 405 -2.79 -7.52 -23.71
C PHE A 405 -4.15 -8.10 -24.05
N GLN A 406 -4.72 -7.71 -25.18
CA GLN A 406 -6.10 -8.10 -25.52
C GLN A 406 -6.21 -9.62 -25.73
N ASN A 407 -5.32 -10.20 -26.54
CA ASN A 407 -5.41 -11.61 -26.91
C ASN A 407 -5.23 -12.57 -25.72
N LEU A 408 -4.28 -12.26 -24.82
CA LEU A 408 -4.08 -13.03 -23.61
C LEU A 408 -5.26 -12.90 -22.64
N SER A 409 -5.80 -11.69 -22.47
CA SER A 409 -6.96 -11.45 -21.60
C SER A 409 -8.18 -12.26 -22.06
N ASP A 410 -8.48 -12.23 -23.36
CA ASP A 410 -9.59 -12.98 -23.95
C ASP A 410 -9.41 -14.48 -23.79
N THR A 411 -8.18 -14.95 -23.96
CA THR A 411 -7.81 -16.35 -23.74
C THR A 411 -8.08 -16.76 -22.28
N LEU A 412 -7.71 -15.93 -21.31
CA LEU A 412 -7.96 -16.20 -19.89
C LEU A 412 -9.45 -16.16 -19.54
N PHE A 413 -10.21 -15.18 -20.03
CA PHE A 413 -11.65 -15.08 -19.78
C PHE A 413 -12.43 -16.27 -20.35
N SER A 414 -12.07 -16.72 -21.56
CA SER A 414 -12.71 -17.89 -22.17
C SER A 414 -12.35 -19.19 -21.46
N SER A 415 -11.11 -19.34 -20.99
CA SER A 415 -10.60 -20.63 -20.51
C SER A 415 -10.69 -20.82 -19.01
N LEU A 416 -10.56 -19.77 -18.19
CA LEU A 416 -10.52 -19.91 -16.73
C LEU A 416 -11.88 -20.33 -16.16
N ARG A 417 -11.95 -21.52 -15.55
CA ARG A 417 -13.21 -22.09 -15.02
C ARG A 417 -13.31 -22.11 -13.49
N GLY A 418 -12.20 -21.90 -12.79
CA GLY A 418 -12.19 -21.86 -11.33
C GLY A 418 -12.99 -20.70 -10.74
N ARG A 419 -13.09 -20.66 -9.41
CA ARG A 419 -13.84 -19.64 -8.69
C ARG A 419 -12.96 -18.40 -8.48
N ALA A 420 -13.31 -17.30 -9.13
CA ALA A 420 -12.66 -16.02 -8.84
C ALA A 420 -13.24 -15.43 -7.54
N LEU A 421 -12.40 -15.14 -6.56
CA LEU A 421 -12.76 -14.46 -5.32
C LEU A 421 -12.71 -12.94 -5.49
N LYS A 422 -11.76 -12.46 -6.30
CA LYS A 422 -11.59 -11.07 -6.69
C LYS A 422 -11.32 -10.96 -8.17
N ILE A 423 -11.95 -9.98 -8.81
CA ILE A 423 -11.66 -9.62 -10.20
C ILE A 423 -11.35 -8.13 -10.25
N LYS A 424 -10.17 -7.80 -10.77
CA LYS A 424 -9.79 -6.44 -11.15
C LYS A 424 -9.52 -6.43 -12.64
N THR A 425 -10.30 -5.69 -13.42
CA THR A 425 -10.20 -5.77 -14.88
C THR A 425 -10.60 -4.48 -15.56
N ARG A 426 -10.06 -4.28 -16.76
CA ARG A 426 -10.50 -3.24 -17.68
C ARG A 426 -11.53 -3.80 -18.66
N TYR A 427 -12.39 -2.96 -19.23
CA TYR A 427 -13.26 -3.42 -20.31
C TYR A 427 -12.45 -3.85 -21.54
N ARG A 428 -12.72 -5.07 -22.02
CA ARG A 428 -11.97 -5.81 -23.05
C ARG A 428 -12.92 -6.52 -24.01
N GLU A 429 -14.06 -5.92 -24.32
CA GLU A 429 -15.13 -6.53 -25.14
C GLU A 429 -15.98 -7.58 -24.38
N GLY A 430 -16.79 -8.34 -25.13
CA GLY A 430 -17.87 -9.20 -24.61
C GLY A 430 -17.39 -10.32 -23.68
N LYS A 431 -16.25 -10.95 -23.98
CA LYS A 431 -15.71 -12.06 -23.19
C LYS A 431 -15.46 -11.70 -21.72
N CYS A 432 -15.04 -10.46 -21.45
CA CYS A 432 -14.85 -9.97 -20.09
C CYS A 432 -16.19 -9.90 -19.34
N VAL A 433 -17.25 -9.45 -20.00
CA VAL A 433 -18.60 -9.35 -19.40
C VAL A 433 -19.15 -10.75 -19.11
N GLU A 434 -19.06 -11.66 -20.09
CA GLU A 434 -19.48 -13.06 -19.93
C GLU A 434 -18.72 -13.77 -18.80
N PHE A 435 -17.42 -13.52 -18.65
CA PHE A 435 -16.63 -14.05 -17.55
C PHE A 435 -17.12 -13.54 -16.19
N ILE A 436 -17.34 -12.23 -16.06
CA ILE A 436 -17.85 -11.63 -14.81
C ILE A 436 -19.24 -12.21 -14.47
N GLU A 437 -20.14 -12.30 -15.44
CA GLU A 437 -21.46 -12.91 -15.28
C GLU A 437 -21.39 -14.35 -14.80
N ARG A 438 -20.51 -15.15 -15.42
CA ARG A 438 -20.26 -16.52 -15.01
C ARG A 438 -19.78 -16.59 -13.57
N GLN A 439 -18.83 -15.76 -13.16
CA GLN A 439 -18.28 -15.76 -11.80
C GLN A 439 -19.29 -15.28 -10.75
N ILE A 440 -20.16 -14.31 -11.09
CA ILE A 440 -21.27 -13.90 -10.23
C ILE A 440 -22.30 -15.01 -10.08
N LYS A 441 -22.63 -15.73 -11.17
CA LYS A 441 -23.56 -16.87 -11.14
C LYS A 441 -23.03 -18.04 -10.31
N ILE A 442 -21.72 -18.29 -10.35
CA ILE A 442 -21.04 -19.26 -9.46
C ILE A 442 -21.19 -18.85 -7.98
N GLY A 443 -21.38 -17.56 -7.69
CA GLY A 443 -21.78 -17.06 -6.38
C GLY A 443 -20.62 -16.86 -5.40
N HIS A 444 -19.37 -17.13 -5.77
CA HIS A 444 -18.21 -17.05 -4.88
C HIS A 444 -17.42 -15.74 -4.97
N LEU A 445 -17.73 -14.89 -5.96
CA LEU A 445 -17.08 -13.59 -6.12
C LEU A 445 -17.35 -12.70 -4.90
N ASN A 446 -16.30 -12.13 -4.33
CA ASN A 446 -16.36 -11.21 -3.18
C ASN A 446 -16.07 -9.76 -3.59
N GLU A 447 -15.07 -9.56 -4.45
CA GLU A 447 -14.62 -8.24 -4.88
C GLU A 447 -14.63 -8.09 -6.41
N LEU A 448 -15.12 -6.96 -6.89
CA LEU A 448 -15.10 -6.59 -8.30
C LEU A 448 -14.62 -5.14 -8.44
N GLU A 449 -13.53 -4.93 -9.16
CA GLU A 449 -12.95 -3.63 -9.46
C GLU A 449 -12.90 -3.45 -10.98
N LEU A 450 -13.72 -2.55 -11.49
CA LEU A 450 -13.82 -2.28 -12.92
C LEU A 450 -13.01 -1.02 -13.25
N LEU A 451 -12.24 -1.08 -14.34
CA LEU A 451 -11.37 0.01 -14.79
C LEU A 451 -11.68 0.41 -16.24
N GLY A 452 -11.39 1.65 -16.60
CA GLY A 452 -11.53 2.17 -17.97
C GLY A 452 -12.93 2.69 -18.29
N GLN A 453 -13.03 3.54 -19.32
CA GLN A 453 -14.21 4.39 -19.59
C GLN A 453 -15.17 3.83 -20.66
N LYS A 454 -15.05 2.54 -21.04
CA LYS A 454 -15.79 1.96 -22.17
C LYS A 454 -16.75 0.82 -21.79
N TRP A 455 -17.11 0.70 -20.52
CA TRP A 455 -18.01 -0.36 -20.08
C TRP A 455 -19.43 -0.18 -20.67
N PRO A 456 -20.05 -1.24 -21.20
CA PRO A 456 -21.39 -1.17 -21.76
C PRO A 456 -22.42 -1.07 -20.63
N GLU A 457 -23.50 -0.32 -20.87
CA GLU A 457 -24.61 -0.17 -19.91
C GLU A 457 -25.29 -1.51 -19.57
N SER A 458 -25.22 -2.50 -20.46
CA SER A 458 -25.77 -3.84 -20.26
C SER A 458 -25.21 -4.54 -19.02
N ILE A 459 -23.97 -4.25 -18.59
CA ILE A 459 -23.37 -4.87 -17.40
C ILE A 459 -24.05 -4.45 -16.09
N LYS A 460 -24.87 -3.39 -16.09
CA LYS A 460 -25.54 -2.92 -14.87
C LYS A 460 -26.45 -3.97 -14.24
N SER A 461 -27.13 -4.80 -15.04
CA SER A 461 -27.98 -5.89 -14.53
C SER A 461 -27.14 -6.94 -13.79
N THR A 462 -25.98 -7.26 -14.34
CA THR A 462 -24.96 -8.15 -13.77
C THR A 462 -24.40 -7.59 -12.46
N LEU A 463 -24.06 -6.30 -12.42
CA LEU A 463 -23.61 -5.62 -11.19
C LEU A 463 -24.68 -5.61 -10.11
N LYS A 464 -25.95 -5.34 -10.45
CA LYS A 464 -27.08 -5.43 -9.50
C LYS A 464 -27.24 -6.85 -8.95
N SER A 465 -26.95 -7.88 -9.75
CA SER A 465 -26.96 -9.27 -9.29
C SER A 465 -25.80 -9.56 -8.33
N PHE A 466 -24.61 -9.03 -8.61
CA PHE A 466 -23.47 -9.11 -7.71
C PHE A 466 -23.73 -8.46 -6.35
N LEU A 467 -24.33 -7.27 -6.31
CA LEU A 467 -24.71 -6.58 -5.07
C LEU A 467 -25.71 -7.36 -4.19
N LYS A 468 -26.47 -8.28 -4.80
CA LYS A 468 -27.41 -9.17 -4.10
C LYS A 468 -26.76 -10.46 -3.61
N SER A 469 -25.52 -10.75 -4.02
CA SER A 469 -24.79 -11.96 -3.63
C SER A 469 -24.51 -11.98 -2.12
N PRO A 470 -24.65 -13.14 -1.45
CA PRO A 470 -24.28 -13.29 -0.03
C PRO A 470 -22.77 -13.16 0.22
N ASN A 471 -21.96 -13.25 -0.84
CA ASN A 471 -20.51 -13.11 -0.75
C ASN A 471 -20.01 -11.68 -1.08
N PHE A 472 -20.92 -10.76 -1.44
CA PHE A 472 -20.55 -9.39 -1.81
C PHE A 472 -19.74 -8.66 -0.71
N MET A 473 -18.56 -8.17 -1.08
CA MET A 473 -17.66 -7.42 -0.22
C MET A 473 -17.21 -6.10 -0.84
N LYS A 474 -16.86 -6.02 -2.13
CA LYS A 474 -16.43 -4.75 -2.74
C LYS A 474 -16.91 -4.64 -4.18
N LEU A 475 -17.49 -3.50 -4.55
CA LEU A 475 -17.65 -3.07 -5.94
C LEU A 475 -17.04 -1.68 -6.11
N ASP A 476 -16.03 -1.55 -6.97
CA ASP A 476 -15.37 -0.27 -7.28
C ASP A 476 -15.53 0.09 -8.76
N LEU A 477 -16.23 1.20 -8.99
CA LEU A 477 -16.57 1.77 -10.30
C LEU A 477 -15.92 3.14 -10.51
N ARG A 478 -15.07 3.63 -9.59
CA ARG A 478 -14.51 5.00 -9.63
C ARG A 478 -13.77 5.30 -10.93
N ALA A 479 -13.06 4.30 -11.45
CA ALA A 479 -12.28 4.40 -12.68
C ALA A 479 -13.08 4.06 -13.96
N THR A 480 -14.41 4.06 -13.90
CA THR A 480 -15.29 3.72 -15.03
C THR A 480 -16.19 4.85 -15.51
N ASN A 481 -16.87 4.62 -16.64
CA ASN A 481 -18.00 5.41 -17.12
C ASN A 481 -19.33 5.01 -16.47
N LEU A 482 -19.38 3.86 -15.79
CA LEU A 482 -20.56 3.43 -15.05
C LEU A 482 -20.71 4.29 -13.80
N ARG A 483 -21.96 4.58 -13.46
CA ARG A 483 -22.32 5.40 -12.31
C ARG A 483 -23.09 4.56 -11.31
N VAL A 484 -22.89 4.85 -10.02
CA VAL A 484 -23.72 4.31 -8.94
C VAL A 484 -25.10 4.94 -9.10
N ASP A 485 -26.09 4.10 -9.37
CA ASP A 485 -27.49 4.49 -9.46
C ASP A 485 -28.25 4.15 -8.17
N SER A 486 -29.48 4.64 -8.12
CA SER A 486 -30.39 4.49 -7.00
C SER A 486 -30.81 3.03 -6.76
N ASP A 487 -30.87 2.21 -7.80
CA ASP A 487 -31.15 0.77 -7.73
C ASP A 487 -30.00 -0.01 -7.09
N MET A 488 -28.75 0.33 -7.41
CA MET A 488 -27.57 -0.25 -6.77
C MET A 488 -27.57 0.04 -5.27
N LEU A 489 -27.85 1.29 -4.89
CA LEU A 489 -28.00 1.68 -3.47
C LEU A 489 -29.12 0.87 -2.81
N ARG A 490 -30.29 0.75 -3.45
CA ARG A 490 -31.43 -0.03 -2.95
C ARG A 490 -31.07 -1.51 -2.76
N CYS A 491 -30.31 -2.12 -3.67
CA CYS A 491 -29.82 -3.48 -3.51
C CYS A 491 -28.99 -3.63 -2.24
N ILE A 492 -28.06 -2.69 -2.00
CA ILE A 492 -27.19 -2.75 -0.83
C ILE A 492 -27.98 -2.57 0.46
N VAL A 493 -28.83 -1.55 0.55
CA VAL A 493 -29.67 -1.30 1.74
C VAL A 493 -30.54 -2.52 2.05
N LYS A 494 -31.13 -3.15 1.03
CA LYS A 494 -31.94 -4.38 1.21
C LYS A 494 -31.11 -5.54 1.77
N CYS A 495 -29.90 -5.76 1.28
CA CYS A 495 -29.00 -6.80 1.78
C CYS A 495 -28.54 -6.53 3.22
N PHE A 496 -28.25 -5.27 3.56
CA PHE A 496 -27.92 -4.85 4.91
C PHE A 496 -29.06 -5.12 5.90
N LEU A 497 -30.29 -4.73 5.56
CA LEU A 497 -31.46 -4.93 6.42
C LEU A 497 -31.77 -6.41 6.65
N LYS A 498 -31.42 -7.28 5.69
CA LYS A 498 -31.52 -8.74 5.83
C LYS A 498 -30.40 -9.35 6.68
N GLY A 499 -29.33 -8.60 6.98
CA GLY A 499 -28.18 -9.12 7.73
C GLY A 499 -27.23 -10.00 6.93
N VAL A 500 -27.26 -9.89 5.60
CA VAL A 500 -26.50 -10.79 4.70
C VAL A 500 -25.08 -10.28 4.45
N PHE A 501 -24.75 -9.06 4.87
CA PHE A 501 -23.44 -8.47 4.59
C PHE A 501 -22.30 -9.01 5.44
N ARG A 502 -21.11 -8.94 4.86
CA ARG A 502 -19.83 -9.24 5.51
C ARG A 502 -19.18 -7.97 6.06
N LYS A 503 -18.23 -8.12 6.97
CA LYS A 503 -17.43 -7.00 7.44
C LYS A 503 -16.53 -6.51 6.31
N GLY A 504 -16.55 -5.21 6.04
CA GLY A 504 -15.78 -4.60 4.95
C GLY A 504 -16.56 -4.39 3.64
N THR A 505 -17.88 -4.59 3.64
CA THR A 505 -18.72 -4.32 2.48
C THR A 505 -18.58 -2.86 2.01
N ARG A 506 -18.25 -2.65 0.73
CA ARG A 506 -18.03 -1.33 0.10
C ARG A 506 -18.61 -1.23 -1.32
N LEU A 507 -19.26 -0.12 -1.63
CA LEU A 507 -19.61 0.30 -3.00
C LEU A 507 -19.03 1.69 -3.25
N LEU A 508 -18.23 1.81 -4.31
CA LEU A 508 -17.53 3.03 -4.69
C LEU A 508 -17.83 3.36 -6.16
N GLY A 509 -18.17 4.61 -6.48
CA GLY A 509 -18.31 5.03 -7.87
C GLY A 509 -18.92 6.41 -8.05
N LYS A 510 -18.85 6.97 -9.26
CA LYS A 510 -19.41 8.31 -9.55
C LYS A 510 -20.95 8.29 -9.41
N PRO A 511 -21.59 9.35 -8.87
CA PRO A 511 -23.05 9.40 -8.74
C PRO A 511 -23.74 9.51 -10.10
N SER A 512 -24.82 8.75 -10.30
CA SER A 512 -25.79 8.99 -11.38
C SER A 512 -26.52 10.32 -11.17
N ASP A 513 -27.23 10.82 -12.19
CA ASP A 513 -27.98 12.07 -12.05
C ASP A 513 -29.14 11.93 -11.04
N GLU A 514 -29.69 10.72 -10.90
CA GLU A 514 -30.63 10.37 -9.82
C GLU A 514 -29.97 10.47 -8.43
N MET A 515 -28.73 9.99 -8.29
CA MET A 515 -27.99 10.11 -7.03
C MET A 515 -27.64 11.56 -6.71
N LYS A 516 -27.38 12.40 -7.71
CA LYS A 516 -27.21 13.86 -7.55
C LYS A 516 -28.52 14.54 -7.16
N ALA A 517 -29.66 14.10 -7.73
CA ALA A 517 -30.98 14.60 -7.33
C ALA A 517 -31.29 14.22 -5.88
N LEU A 518 -30.98 12.98 -5.48
CA LEU A 518 -31.07 12.52 -4.09
C LEU A 518 -30.21 13.38 -3.15
N HIS A 519 -28.96 13.65 -3.53
CA HIS A 519 -28.06 14.53 -2.77
C HIS A 519 -28.65 15.94 -2.57
N ARG A 520 -29.14 16.58 -3.65
CA ARG A 520 -29.78 17.90 -3.57
C ARG A 520 -30.99 17.91 -2.64
N ALA A 521 -31.86 16.91 -2.74
CA ALA A 521 -33.03 16.80 -1.90
C ALA A 521 -32.68 16.55 -0.41
N LEU A 522 -31.62 15.77 -0.12
CA LEU A 522 -31.13 15.60 1.24
C LEU A 522 -30.58 16.91 1.82
N LEU A 523 -29.90 17.73 1.00
CA LEU A 523 -29.41 19.05 1.40
C LEU A 523 -30.56 20.03 1.69
N SER A 524 -31.56 20.11 0.81
CA SER A 524 -32.71 21.01 0.99
C SER A 524 -33.66 20.57 2.11
N GLY A 525 -33.63 19.29 2.50
CA GLY A 525 -34.60 18.73 3.43
C GLY A 525 -35.95 18.43 2.77
N ASP A 526 -35.97 18.35 1.44
CA ASP A 526 -37.18 18.01 0.69
C ASP A 526 -37.61 16.58 0.96
N THR A 527 -38.91 16.33 0.84
CA THR A 527 -39.44 14.96 0.88
C THR A 527 -38.90 14.18 -0.32
N LEU A 528 -38.40 12.96 -0.06
CA LEU A 528 -37.80 12.08 -1.06
C LEU A 528 -38.82 11.07 -1.57
N PRO A 529 -39.59 11.37 -2.64
CA PRO A 529 -40.64 10.46 -3.12
C PRO A 529 -40.10 9.10 -3.58
N TRP A 530 -38.83 9.03 -4.01
CA TRP A 530 -38.31 7.87 -4.74
C TRP A 530 -37.63 6.78 -3.88
N LEU A 531 -37.15 7.13 -2.68
CA LEU A 531 -36.66 6.13 -1.71
C LEU A 531 -37.77 5.55 -0.83
N GLY A 532 -38.96 6.16 -0.85
CA GLY A 532 -40.19 5.66 -0.24
C GLY A 532 -39.98 5.05 1.15
N ARG A 533 -40.34 3.77 1.30
CA ARG A 533 -40.30 3.02 2.57
C ARG A 533 -38.89 2.73 3.11
N PHE A 534 -37.82 2.90 2.33
CA PHE A 534 -36.45 2.58 2.77
C PHE A 534 -35.84 3.63 3.69
N LEU A 535 -36.25 4.90 3.57
CA LEU A 535 -35.82 5.95 4.51
C LEU A 535 -36.66 5.96 5.78
N GLN A 536 -37.93 5.57 5.71
CA GLN A 536 -38.86 5.63 6.84
C GLN A 536 -38.52 4.64 7.97
N LYS A 537 -37.69 3.62 7.71
CA LYS A 537 -37.27 2.66 8.74
C LYS A 537 -35.77 2.80 9.02
N ARG A 538 -35.44 3.50 10.10
CA ARG A 538 -34.10 3.52 10.75
C ARG A 538 -32.99 4.21 9.96
N ALA A 539 -33.32 5.05 8.98
CA ALA A 539 -32.34 5.92 8.34
C ALA A 539 -32.19 7.22 9.16
N THR A 540 -30.96 7.64 9.42
CA THR A 540 -30.60 8.96 9.96
C THR A 540 -29.84 9.72 8.88
N ILE A 541 -30.22 10.97 8.65
CA ILE A 541 -29.51 11.84 7.70
C ILE A 541 -28.49 12.64 8.50
N LEU A 542 -27.22 12.59 8.08
CA LEU A 542 -26.14 13.37 8.66
C LEU A 542 -25.70 14.42 7.65
N LYS A 543 -25.83 15.69 8.01
CA LYS A 543 -25.27 16.81 7.27
C LYS A 543 -23.96 17.20 7.95
N GLN A 544 -22.85 17.12 7.23
CA GLN A 544 -21.57 17.57 7.75
C GLN A 544 -21.41 19.06 7.42
N SER A 545 -21.43 19.88 8.46
CA SER A 545 -21.20 21.33 8.39
C SER A 545 -19.92 21.59 7.58
N ASN A 546 -20.00 22.42 6.54
CA ASN A 546 -18.89 22.80 5.64
C ASN A 546 -18.46 21.78 4.56
N SER A 547 -19.23 20.73 4.28
CA SER A 547 -18.91 19.80 3.18
C SER A 547 -20.05 19.65 2.17
N ASP A 548 -19.71 19.35 0.91
CA ASP A 548 -20.67 18.91 -0.14
C ASP A 548 -21.14 17.46 0.09
N PHE A 549 -20.81 16.84 1.23
CA PHE A 549 -21.21 15.48 1.54
C PHE A 549 -22.47 15.43 2.38
N VAL A 550 -23.39 14.56 1.97
CA VAL A 550 -24.51 14.15 2.81
C VAL A 550 -24.41 12.66 3.08
N GLY A 551 -24.43 12.32 4.37
CA GLY A 551 -24.43 10.96 4.86
C GLY A 551 -25.86 10.45 5.09
N ILE A 552 -26.14 9.23 4.66
CA ILE A 552 -27.30 8.47 5.12
C ILE A 552 -26.79 7.30 5.93
N TYR A 553 -27.34 7.12 7.12
CA TYR A 553 -26.94 6.10 8.06
C TYR A 553 -28.12 5.17 8.36
N TRP A 554 -27.94 3.87 8.21
CA TRP A 554 -28.93 2.87 8.62
C TRP A 554 -28.40 2.05 9.78
N THR A 555 -29.20 1.91 10.83
CA THR A 555 -28.89 1.05 11.97
C THR A 555 -29.67 -0.26 11.95
N ARG A 556 -28.98 -1.34 12.35
CA ARG A 556 -29.60 -2.61 12.71
C ARG A 556 -29.43 -2.84 14.22
N PRO A 557 -30.38 -3.52 14.89
CA PRO A 557 -30.16 -4.03 16.24
C PRO A 557 -28.87 -4.87 16.27
N GLY A 558 -27.97 -4.58 17.22
CA GLY A 558 -26.67 -5.24 17.33
C GLY A 558 -25.46 -4.43 16.83
N SER A 559 -25.50 -3.10 16.91
CA SER A 559 -24.32 -2.22 16.68
C SER A 559 -23.72 -2.25 15.27
N GLU A 560 -24.51 -2.69 14.29
CA GLU A 560 -24.10 -2.66 12.89
C GLU A 560 -24.74 -1.48 12.19
N SER A 561 -23.93 -0.80 11.38
CA SER A 561 -24.40 0.33 10.61
C SER A 561 -23.92 0.34 9.18
N LEU A 562 -24.77 0.85 8.30
CA LEU A 562 -24.46 1.13 6.91
C LEU A 562 -24.43 2.64 6.71
N HIS A 563 -23.35 3.15 6.14
CA HIS A 563 -23.16 4.55 5.81
C HIS A 563 -23.16 4.68 4.29
N ALA A 564 -23.90 5.64 3.75
CA ALA A 564 -23.79 6.06 2.36
C ALA A 564 -23.48 7.56 2.32
N TRP A 565 -22.29 7.89 1.85
CA TRP A 565 -21.88 9.27 1.59
C TRP A 565 -22.10 9.58 0.12
N ILE A 566 -22.84 10.66 -0.11
CA ILE A 566 -23.22 11.12 -1.44
C ILE A 566 -22.75 12.57 -1.56
N SER A 567 -22.10 12.89 -2.67
CA SER A 567 -21.71 14.25 -3.06
C SER A 567 -22.12 14.47 -4.52
N SER A 568 -22.23 15.74 -4.92
CA SER A 568 -22.52 16.11 -6.31
C SER A 568 -21.35 15.85 -7.26
N SER A 569 -20.11 15.90 -6.73
CA SER A 569 -18.87 15.90 -7.50
C SER A 569 -17.94 14.73 -7.15
N GLN A 570 -18.03 14.20 -5.92
CA GLN A 570 -17.18 13.11 -5.44
C GLN A 570 -17.85 11.74 -5.61
N PRO A 571 -17.08 10.64 -5.60
CA PRO A 571 -17.63 9.29 -5.65
C PRO A 571 -18.59 9.00 -4.49
N VAL A 572 -19.72 8.40 -4.81
CA VAL A 572 -20.60 7.77 -3.82
C VAL A 572 -19.82 6.67 -3.12
N THR A 573 -19.81 6.72 -1.79
CA THR A 573 -19.13 5.74 -0.95
C THR A 573 -20.14 5.14 0.02
N VAL A 574 -20.45 3.86 -0.16
CA VAL A 574 -21.30 3.10 0.77
C VAL A 574 -20.44 2.09 1.50
N TYR A 575 -20.46 2.08 2.82
CA TYR A 575 -19.69 1.13 3.62
C TYR A 575 -20.40 0.71 4.91
N ARG A 576 -20.04 -0.47 5.41
CA ARG A 576 -20.55 -1.01 6.69
C ARG A 576 -19.53 -0.83 7.81
N LEU A 577 -19.93 -0.21 8.92
CA LEU A 577 -19.14 -0.11 10.16
C LEU A 577 -19.70 -1.03 11.26
N TYR A 578 -18.83 -1.33 12.22
CA TYR A 578 -19.17 -1.94 13.50
C TYR A 578 -18.84 -0.92 14.58
N ASP A 579 -19.74 -0.71 15.54
CA ASP A 579 -19.47 0.17 16.68
C ASP A 579 -18.20 -0.32 17.40
N GLY A 580 -17.27 0.60 17.67
CA GLY A 580 -15.97 0.33 18.30
C GLY A 580 -14.74 0.55 17.42
N VAL A 581 -14.92 0.87 16.13
CA VAL A 581 -13.85 1.39 15.27
C VAL A 581 -14.15 2.87 15.02
N GLN A 582 -13.24 3.76 15.43
CA GLN A 582 -13.32 5.20 15.14
C GLN A 582 -13.67 5.42 13.66
N SER A 583 -14.54 6.40 13.41
CA SER A 583 -14.91 6.84 12.06
C SER A 583 -13.65 7.06 11.23
N PHE A 584 -13.64 6.52 10.01
CA PHE A 584 -12.64 6.92 9.01
C PHE A 584 -12.81 8.42 8.74
N ASP A 585 -11.72 9.18 8.74
CA ASP A 585 -11.70 10.48 8.09
C ASP A 585 -11.94 10.24 6.59
N VAL A 586 -13.12 10.68 6.12
CA VAL A 586 -13.60 10.55 4.73
C VAL A 586 -13.05 11.68 3.88
#